data_AF-A0AAX3WZC9-F1
#
_entry.id   AF-A0AAX3WZC9-F1
#
_cell.length_a   1.000
_cell.length_b   1.000
_cell.length_c   1.000
_cell.angle_alpha   90.00
_cell.angle_beta   90.00
_cell.angle_gamma   90.00
#
_symmetry.space_group_name_H-M   'P 1'
#
loop_
_entity.id
_entity.type
_entity.pdbx_description
1 polymer ?
#
loop_
_entity_poly.entity_id
_entity_poly.type
_entity_poly.pdbx_seq_one_letter_code
_entity_poly.pdbx_strand_id
1 'polypeptide(L)'
;MEIKSFMLKNLGTISSFQVNQNQKPSKITEVDETDFKQEKIKASREKYAEFVQSCNAIYQEATPMQLVDKQTNAINITNGVYYHLGSVNGKPLNGTALTGGGFNSNFSPMFKESAPGTRLTPEQAASLKRHRSYSQAEHQGANEFVAVFMSLSRLAEGKKSVDSMNDDAMFAQHFPKFAKGIGLDLSQPFTINGKSFTYSQGTLQMTATED
;
A
#
# COMPACT_ATOMS: atom_id res chain seq x y z
N MET A 1 27.56 10.29 -13.78
CA MET A 1 26.34 9.60 -14.28
C MET A 1 25.18 10.08 -13.43
N GLU A 2 24.38 11.01 -13.94
CA GLU A 2 23.21 11.55 -13.22
C GLU A 2 22.11 10.49 -13.16
N ILE A 3 21.72 10.11 -11.95
CA ILE A 3 20.61 9.18 -11.73
C ILE A 3 19.32 10.00 -11.92
N LYS A 4 18.67 9.84 -13.08
CA LYS A 4 17.35 10.42 -13.35
C LYS A 4 16.37 9.96 -12.27
N SER A 5 15.69 10.91 -11.64
CA SER A 5 14.59 10.64 -10.70
C SER A 5 13.47 9.87 -11.43
N PHE A 6 13.07 8.72 -10.89
CA PHE A 6 12.01 7.89 -11.46
C PHE A 6 10.65 8.37 -10.95
N MET A 7 9.82 8.90 -11.85
CA MET A 7 8.42 9.22 -11.54
C MET A 7 7.53 8.03 -11.95
N LEU A 8 6.90 7.40 -10.95
CA LEU A 8 5.89 6.37 -11.14
C LEU A 8 4.51 7.01 -10.97
N LYS A 9 3.56 6.69 -11.87
CA LYS A 9 2.17 7.14 -11.77
C LYS A 9 1.24 5.94 -11.66
N ASN A 10 0.23 6.08 -10.80
CA ASN A 10 -0.93 5.20 -10.76
C ASN A 10 -2.02 5.82 -11.66
N LEU A 11 -2.73 5.01 -12.47
CA LEU A 11 -3.87 5.47 -13.28
C LEU A 11 -5.11 5.84 -12.45
N GLY A 12 -5.11 5.53 -11.14
CA GLY A 12 -6.12 5.92 -10.17
C GLY A 12 -5.45 6.65 -9.00
N THR A 13 -5.78 7.92 -8.83
CA THR A 13 -5.20 8.79 -7.80
C THR A 13 -5.70 8.38 -6.42
N ILE A 14 -4.80 7.95 -5.53
CA ILE A 14 -5.05 8.03 -4.09
C ILE A 14 -4.40 9.33 -3.63
N SER A 15 -5.22 10.32 -3.30
CA SER A 15 -4.77 11.60 -2.76
C SER A 15 -4.20 11.38 -1.36
N SER A 16 -2.90 11.60 -1.18
CA SER A 16 -2.32 11.81 0.15
C SER A 16 -2.01 13.30 0.31
N PHE A 17 -2.75 13.95 1.21
CA PHE A 17 -2.61 15.34 1.61
C PHE A 17 -1.17 15.69 2.03
N GLN A 18 -0.74 16.89 1.64
CA GLN A 18 0.57 17.49 1.94
C GLN A 18 0.69 17.83 3.44
N VAL A 19 1.83 17.50 4.04
CA VAL A 19 2.21 17.95 5.40
C VAL A 19 3.02 19.24 5.28
N ASN A 20 2.61 20.23 6.09
CA ASN A 20 3.17 21.58 6.19
C ASN A 20 4.65 21.57 6.62
N GLN A 21 5.46 22.43 5.98
CA GLN A 21 6.83 22.72 6.38
C GLN A 21 6.86 23.63 7.61
N ASN A 22 7.69 23.30 8.60
CA ASN A 22 8.27 24.29 9.49
C ASN A 22 9.74 23.91 9.75
N GLN A 23 10.65 24.72 9.20
CA GLN A 23 12.10 24.61 9.39
C GLN A 23 12.51 25.31 10.70
N LYS A 24 13.32 24.63 11.52
CA LYS A 24 14.31 25.26 12.40
C LYS A 24 15.68 24.62 12.13
N PRO A 25 16.78 25.40 12.15
CA PRO A 25 18.07 24.92 11.68
C PRO A 25 18.77 24.12 12.78
N SER A 26 19.22 22.91 12.45
CA SER A 26 20.05 22.08 13.33
C SER A 26 21.43 21.87 12.68
N LYS A 27 22.46 22.07 13.51
CA LYS A 27 23.90 21.99 13.19
C LYS A 27 24.25 20.70 12.45
N ILE A 28 25.02 20.84 11.37
CA ILE A 28 25.55 19.74 10.57
C ILE A 28 26.69 19.09 11.36
N THR A 29 26.51 17.83 11.72
CA THR A 29 27.61 16.90 11.99
C THR A 29 27.93 16.24 10.65
N GLU A 30 29.18 16.33 10.20
CA GLU A 30 29.66 15.69 8.97
C GLU A 30 29.53 14.16 9.11
N VAL A 31 28.45 13.62 8.57
CA VAL A 31 28.31 12.18 8.30
C VAL A 31 28.96 11.94 6.94
N ASP A 32 29.87 10.97 6.90
CA ASP A 32 30.66 10.60 5.73
C ASP A 32 29.79 10.50 4.45
N GLU A 33 29.98 11.44 3.52
CA GLU A 33 29.15 11.59 2.32
C GLU A 33 29.13 10.34 1.42
N THR A 34 30.14 9.48 1.57
CA THR A 34 30.36 8.29 0.75
C THR A 34 29.33 7.21 1.09
N ASP A 35 29.09 6.98 2.37
CA ASP A 35 28.14 5.96 2.87
C ASP A 35 26.70 6.37 2.59
N PHE A 36 26.38 7.66 2.78
CA PHE A 36 25.06 8.21 2.50
C PHE A 36 24.66 8.08 1.02
N LYS A 37 25.62 8.22 0.08
CA LYS A 37 25.37 8.02 -1.35
C LYS A 37 25.12 6.54 -1.66
N GLN A 38 25.83 5.61 -1.03
CA GLN A 38 25.63 4.17 -1.23
C GLN A 38 24.28 3.69 -0.68
N GLU A 39 23.88 4.14 0.51
CA GLU A 39 22.58 3.83 1.11
C GLU A 39 21.42 4.31 0.23
N LYS A 40 21.52 5.53 -0.31
CA LYS A 40 20.53 6.06 -1.26
C LYS A 40 20.41 5.22 -2.53
N ILE A 41 21.54 4.76 -3.07
CA ILE A 41 21.55 3.91 -4.26
C ILE A 41 20.90 2.56 -3.94
N LYS A 42 21.21 1.96 -2.80
CA LYS A 42 20.62 0.69 -2.35
C LYS A 42 19.10 0.82 -2.19
N ALA A 43 18.63 1.83 -1.45
CA ALA A 43 17.21 2.09 -1.26
C ALA A 43 16.47 2.36 -2.59
N SER A 44 17.11 3.03 -3.54
CA SER A 44 16.55 3.25 -4.88
C SER A 44 16.40 1.94 -5.67
N ARG A 45 17.41 1.06 -5.60
CA ARG A 45 17.38 -0.26 -6.24
C ARG A 45 16.31 -1.18 -5.65
N GLU A 46 16.16 -1.18 -4.34
CA GLU A 46 15.13 -1.94 -3.63
C GLU A 46 13.72 -1.50 -4.08
N LYS A 47 13.45 -0.19 -4.08
CA LYS A 47 12.17 0.36 -4.55
C LYS A 47 11.86 -0.01 -6.01
N TYR A 48 12.88 0.02 -6.87
CA TYR A 48 12.71 -0.37 -8.27
C TYR A 48 12.43 -1.87 -8.41
N ALA A 49 13.13 -2.71 -7.65
CA ALA A 49 12.92 -4.15 -7.65
C ALA A 49 11.51 -4.52 -7.18
N GLU A 50 11.03 -3.92 -6.09
CA GLU A 50 9.65 -4.10 -5.59
C GLU A 50 8.61 -3.73 -6.63
N PHE A 51 8.80 -2.60 -7.32
CA PHE A 51 7.90 -2.17 -8.38
C PHE A 51 7.85 -3.19 -9.53
N VAL A 52 9.02 -3.62 -10.02
CA VAL A 52 9.12 -4.61 -11.11
C VAL A 52 8.48 -5.94 -10.69
N GLN A 53 8.76 -6.40 -9.48
CA GLN A 53 8.18 -7.63 -8.93
C GLN A 53 6.64 -7.53 -8.85
N SER A 54 6.12 -6.41 -8.35
CA SER A 54 4.68 -6.18 -8.26
C SER A 54 4.00 -6.15 -9.63
N CYS A 55 4.60 -5.46 -10.61
CA CYS A 55 4.12 -5.49 -12.00
C CYS A 55 4.11 -6.91 -12.57
N ASN A 56 5.20 -7.67 -12.39
CA ASN A 56 5.28 -9.04 -12.85
C ASN A 56 4.21 -9.92 -12.21
N ALA A 57 3.97 -9.79 -10.90
CA ALA A 57 2.92 -10.52 -10.21
C ALA A 57 1.53 -10.25 -10.81
N ILE A 58 1.24 -8.98 -11.15
CA ILE A 58 -0.03 -8.58 -11.77
C ILE A 58 -0.17 -9.15 -13.18
N TYR A 59 0.86 -9.02 -14.02
CA TYR A 59 0.78 -9.41 -15.43
C TYR A 59 0.85 -10.92 -15.65
N GLN A 60 1.54 -11.64 -14.76
CA GLN A 60 1.60 -13.11 -14.77
C GLN A 60 0.47 -13.75 -13.95
N GLU A 61 -0.42 -12.94 -13.38
CA GLU A 61 -1.53 -13.42 -12.52
C GLU A 61 -1.04 -14.35 -11.41
N ALA A 62 0.10 -13.99 -10.81
CA ALA A 62 0.70 -14.75 -9.74
C ALA A 62 -0.28 -14.93 -8.58
N THR A 63 -0.21 -16.09 -7.93
CA THR A 63 -1.04 -16.36 -6.74
C THR A 63 -0.67 -15.38 -5.63
N PRO A 64 -1.61 -14.54 -5.16
CA PRO A 64 -1.32 -13.59 -4.09
C PRO A 64 -1.22 -14.30 -2.74
N MET A 65 -0.41 -13.73 -1.84
CA MET A 65 -0.38 -14.14 -0.44
C MET A 65 -1.70 -13.76 0.24
N GLN A 66 -2.21 -14.63 1.10
CA GLN A 66 -3.35 -14.28 1.96
C GLN A 66 -2.89 -13.26 3.00
N LEU A 67 -3.63 -12.17 3.13
CA LEU A 67 -3.28 -11.10 4.07
C LEU A 67 -3.47 -11.53 5.54
N VAL A 68 -4.44 -12.41 5.78
CA VAL A 68 -4.80 -12.89 7.11
C VAL A 68 -4.37 -14.34 7.25
N ASP A 69 -3.61 -14.63 8.31
CA ASP A 69 -3.54 -15.97 8.87
C ASP A 69 -4.84 -16.24 9.63
N LYS A 70 -5.69 -17.08 9.05
CA LYS A 70 -7.01 -17.42 9.61
C LYS A 70 -6.93 -18.29 10.86
N GLN A 71 -5.81 -18.97 11.10
CA GLN A 71 -5.66 -19.81 12.29
C GLN A 71 -5.40 -18.95 13.53
N THR A 72 -4.62 -17.87 13.37
CA THR A 72 -4.22 -16.99 14.47
C THR A 72 -4.96 -15.65 14.45
N ASN A 73 -5.88 -15.44 13.50
CA ASN A 73 -6.55 -14.18 13.25
C ASN A 73 -5.56 -13.00 13.18
N ALA A 74 -4.47 -13.18 12.42
CA ALA A 74 -3.33 -12.27 12.39
C ALA A 74 -3.09 -11.71 10.99
N ILE A 75 -2.71 -10.43 10.94
CA ILE A 75 -2.25 -9.74 9.74
C ILE A 75 -0.76 -9.48 9.88
N ASN A 76 0.02 -9.85 8.86
CA ASN A 76 1.43 -9.48 8.75
C ASN A 76 1.68 -8.76 7.42
N ILE A 77 1.82 -7.43 7.48
CA ILE A 77 2.04 -6.56 6.33
C ILE A 77 3.53 -6.31 6.16
N THR A 78 4.04 -6.71 5.00
CA THR A 78 5.40 -6.43 4.54
C THR A 78 5.35 -5.72 3.19
N ASN A 79 6.06 -4.61 3.05
CA ASN A 79 6.17 -3.90 1.77
C ASN A 79 6.82 -4.80 0.71
N GLY A 80 6.44 -4.62 -0.55
CA GLY A 80 6.92 -5.46 -1.66
C GLY A 80 6.21 -6.81 -1.82
N VAL A 81 5.38 -7.24 -0.86
CA VAL A 81 4.60 -8.49 -0.95
C VAL A 81 3.28 -8.26 -1.71
N TYR A 82 2.91 -9.22 -2.56
CA TYR A 82 1.66 -9.20 -3.33
C TYR A 82 0.55 -9.93 -2.56
N TYR A 83 -0.41 -9.17 -2.04
CA TYR A 83 -1.49 -9.67 -1.19
C TYR A 83 -2.83 -9.73 -1.91
N HIS A 84 -3.68 -10.63 -1.44
CA HIS A 84 -5.10 -10.65 -1.74
C HIS A 84 -5.84 -9.72 -0.78
N LEU A 85 -6.58 -8.77 -1.31
CA LEU A 85 -7.29 -7.73 -0.57
C LEU A 85 -8.81 -7.88 -0.65
N GLY A 86 -9.29 -9.08 -0.94
CA GLY A 86 -10.71 -9.39 -1.11
C GLY A 86 -11.18 -9.26 -2.56
N SER A 87 -12.47 -9.00 -2.75
CA SER A 87 -13.09 -8.93 -4.09
C SER A 87 -13.96 -7.70 -4.25
N VAL A 88 -13.94 -7.12 -5.45
CA VAL A 88 -14.80 -6.02 -5.88
C VAL A 88 -15.68 -6.52 -7.02
N ASN A 89 -16.99 -6.54 -6.82
CA ASN A 89 -17.97 -7.08 -7.78
C ASN A 89 -17.60 -8.49 -8.30
N GLY A 90 -17.12 -9.36 -7.40
CA GLY A 90 -16.70 -10.73 -7.72
C GLY A 90 -15.32 -10.86 -8.38
N LYS A 91 -14.65 -9.75 -8.71
CA LYS A 91 -13.27 -9.75 -9.24
C LYS A 91 -12.27 -9.63 -8.09
N PRO A 92 -11.21 -10.45 -8.03
CA PRO A 92 -10.23 -10.40 -6.95
C PRO A 92 -9.41 -9.11 -7.03
N LEU A 93 -9.35 -8.37 -5.93
CA LEU A 93 -8.45 -7.24 -5.76
C LEU A 93 -7.14 -7.73 -5.13
N ASN A 94 -6.04 -7.53 -5.84
CA ASN A 94 -4.71 -7.92 -5.39
C ASN A 94 -3.74 -6.75 -5.58
N GLY A 95 -2.76 -6.61 -4.69
CA GLY A 95 -1.76 -5.58 -4.85
C GLY A 95 -0.65 -5.57 -3.80
N THR A 96 0.21 -4.57 -3.91
CA THR A 96 1.47 -4.45 -3.16
C THR A 96 1.63 -3.02 -2.67
N ALA A 97 1.82 -2.84 -1.36
CA ALA A 97 2.36 -1.60 -0.80
C ALA A 97 3.86 -1.53 -1.12
N LEU A 98 4.33 -0.36 -1.56
CA LEU A 98 5.72 -0.16 -1.97
C LEU A 98 6.48 0.65 -0.92
N THR A 99 7.74 0.28 -0.65
CA THR A 99 8.62 0.97 0.31
C THR A 99 8.90 2.42 -0.11
N GLY A 100 8.78 2.73 -1.41
CA GLY A 100 8.87 4.09 -1.96
C GLY A 100 7.64 4.97 -1.72
N GLY A 101 6.59 4.42 -1.12
CA GLY A 101 5.27 5.02 -1.08
C GLY A 101 4.43 4.62 -2.29
N GLY A 102 3.11 4.66 -2.12
CA GLY A 102 2.14 4.25 -3.12
C GLY A 102 1.76 2.77 -3.04
N PHE A 103 0.84 2.39 -3.92
CA PHE A 103 0.26 1.07 -3.98
C PHE A 103 0.06 0.66 -5.44
N ASN A 104 0.51 -0.55 -5.79
CA ASN A 104 0.34 -1.11 -7.13
C ASN A 104 -0.69 -2.22 -7.08
N SER A 105 -1.70 -2.18 -7.96
CA SER A 105 -2.83 -3.11 -7.93
C SER A 105 -3.19 -3.64 -9.30
N ASN A 106 -3.85 -4.79 -9.35
CA ASN A 106 -4.38 -5.34 -10.60
C ASN A 106 -5.58 -4.56 -11.17
N PHE A 107 -6.19 -3.64 -10.41
CA PHE A 107 -7.23 -2.72 -10.88
C PHE A 107 -6.62 -1.47 -11.52
N SER A 108 -5.51 -0.99 -10.98
CA SER A 108 -4.81 0.19 -11.50
C SER A 108 -3.29 0.00 -11.45
N PRO A 109 -2.74 -0.77 -12.40
CA PRO A 109 -1.31 -1.07 -12.40
C PRO A 109 -0.50 0.19 -12.64
N MET A 110 0.46 0.44 -11.75
CA MET A 110 1.43 1.51 -11.94
C MET A 110 2.27 1.25 -13.19
N PHE A 111 2.62 2.33 -13.87
CA PHE A 111 3.50 2.30 -15.02
C PHE A 111 4.50 3.46 -14.92
N LYS A 112 5.63 3.30 -15.60
CA LYS A 112 6.63 4.35 -15.69
C LYS A 112 6.14 5.46 -16.62
N GLU A 113 6.28 6.72 -16.22
CA GLU A 113 5.94 7.85 -17.05
C GLU A 113 6.82 7.91 -18.32
N SER A 114 6.19 8.17 -19.47
CA SER A 114 6.88 8.50 -20.72
C SER A 114 6.74 9.99 -21.01
N ALA A 115 7.71 10.56 -21.73
CA ALA A 115 7.63 11.95 -22.15
C ALA A 115 6.37 12.20 -23.01
N PRO A 116 5.75 13.39 -22.95
CA PRO A 116 4.63 13.74 -23.80
C PRO A 116 4.95 13.49 -25.29
N GLY A 117 3.98 12.95 -26.04
CA GLY A 117 4.15 12.63 -27.47
C GLY A 117 4.91 11.34 -27.76
N THR A 118 5.40 10.62 -26.75
CA THR A 118 6.02 9.30 -26.96
C THR A 118 4.95 8.24 -27.18
N ARG A 119 5.18 7.32 -28.14
CA ARG A 119 4.34 6.14 -28.32
C ARG A 119 4.34 5.31 -27.02
N LEU A 120 3.17 4.83 -26.61
CA LEU A 120 3.05 3.95 -25.44
C LEU A 120 3.92 2.70 -25.62
N THR A 121 4.67 2.34 -24.58
CA THR A 121 5.35 1.05 -24.55
C THR A 121 4.32 -0.09 -24.42
N PRO A 122 4.67 -1.34 -24.78
CA PRO A 122 3.77 -2.48 -24.59
C PRO A 122 3.24 -2.62 -23.15
N GLU A 123 4.07 -2.33 -22.15
CA GLU A 123 3.73 -2.40 -20.73
C GLU A 123 2.71 -1.31 -20.36
N GLN A 124 2.87 -0.10 -20.88
CA GLN A 124 1.92 0.99 -20.67
C GLN A 124 0.58 0.72 -21.34
N ALA A 125 0.62 0.17 -22.56
CA ALA A 125 -0.60 -0.27 -23.26
C ALA A 125 -1.30 -1.39 -22.49
N ALA A 126 -0.56 -2.34 -21.92
CA ALA A 126 -1.10 -3.42 -21.11
C ALA A 126 -1.69 -2.92 -19.78
N SER A 127 -1.01 -1.99 -19.09
CA SER A 127 -1.54 -1.32 -17.90
C SER A 127 -2.86 -0.60 -18.22
N LEU A 128 -2.87 0.21 -19.28
CA LEU A 128 -4.05 0.95 -19.72
C LEU A 128 -5.20 0.02 -20.11
N LYS A 129 -4.92 -1.07 -20.82
CA LYS A 129 -5.91 -2.09 -21.18
C LYS A 129 -6.53 -2.73 -19.93
N ARG A 130 -5.71 -3.10 -18.94
CA ARG A 130 -6.17 -3.67 -17.67
C ARG A 130 -6.99 -2.66 -16.88
N HIS A 131 -6.52 -1.41 -16.74
CA HIS A 131 -7.29 -0.35 -16.07
C HIS A 131 -8.66 -0.13 -16.73
N ARG A 132 -8.73 -0.08 -18.07
CA ARG A 132 -9.99 0.06 -18.81
C ARG A 132 -10.90 -1.17 -18.79
N SER A 133 -10.41 -2.32 -18.31
CA SER A 133 -11.22 -3.54 -18.16
C SER A 133 -12.13 -3.51 -16.93
N TYR A 134 -11.97 -2.50 -16.07
CA TYR A 134 -12.81 -2.25 -14.91
C TYR A 134 -13.64 -0.97 -15.10
N SER A 135 -14.86 -1.00 -14.59
CA SER A 135 -15.76 0.13 -14.52
C SER A 135 -15.31 1.15 -13.46
N GLN A 136 -15.85 2.36 -13.52
CA GLN A 136 -15.60 3.39 -12.51
C GLN A 136 -16.00 2.95 -11.09
N ALA A 137 -17.13 2.27 -10.94
CA ALA A 137 -17.58 1.75 -9.64
C ALA A 137 -16.64 0.68 -9.08
N GLU A 138 -16.07 -0.15 -9.97
CA GLU A 138 -15.05 -1.14 -9.59
C GLU A 138 -13.74 -0.47 -9.16
N HIS A 139 -13.31 0.59 -9.85
CA HIS A 139 -12.15 1.39 -9.42
C HIS A 139 -12.40 2.06 -8.07
N GLN A 140 -13.59 2.60 -7.85
CA GLN A 140 -13.95 3.21 -6.56
C GLN A 140 -13.92 2.18 -5.43
N GLY A 141 -14.57 1.03 -5.60
CA GLY A 141 -14.57 -0.04 -4.61
C GLY A 141 -13.16 -0.60 -4.34
N ALA A 142 -12.30 -0.66 -5.37
CA ALA A 142 -10.91 -1.03 -5.19
C ALA A 142 -10.16 0.02 -4.36
N ASN A 143 -10.33 1.31 -4.66
CA ASN A 143 -9.67 2.40 -3.93
C ASN A 143 -10.10 2.45 -2.46
N GLU A 144 -11.34 2.12 -2.13
CA GLU A 144 -11.81 1.99 -0.74
C GLU A 144 -11.00 0.94 0.02
N PHE A 145 -10.85 -0.26 -0.55
CA PHE A 145 -10.10 -1.36 0.08
C PHE A 145 -8.60 -1.06 0.16
N VAL A 146 -8.04 -0.43 -0.88
CA VAL A 146 -6.64 0.02 -0.86
C VAL A 146 -6.42 1.08 0.20
N ALA A 147 -7.33 2.03 0.39
CA ALA A 147 -7.21 3.05 1.43
C ALA A 147 -7.20 2.44 2.84
N VAL A 148 -8.07 1.46 3.10
CA VAL A 148 -8.09 0.70 4.36
C VAL A 148 -6.76 -0.05 4.54
N PHE A 149 -6.33 -0.81 3.54
CA PHE A 149 -5.06 -1.55 3.59
C PHE A 149 -3.85 -0.65 3.87
N MET A 150 -3.75 0.49 3.18
CA MET A 150 -2.67 1.45 3.40
C MET A 150 -2.71 2.09 4.79
N SER A 151 -3.90 2.28 5.37
CA SER A 151 -4.03 2.71 6.77
C SER A 151 -3.53 1.65 7.74
N LEU A 152 -3.89 0.38 7.53
CA LEU A 152 -3.37 -0.74 8.34
C LEU A 152 -1.86 -0.88 8.21
N SER A 153 -1.30 -0.72 7.01
CA SER A 153 0.15 -0.74 6.77
C SER A 153 0.85 0.38 7.55
N ARG A 154 0.30 1.60 7.57
CA ARG A 154 0.86 2.72 8.33
C ARG A 154 0.73 2.52 9.83
N LEU A 155 -0.38 1.94 10.30
CA LEU A 155 -0.55 1.56 11.72
C LEU A 155 0.51 0.52 12.13
N ALA A 156 0.72 -0.51 11.30
CA ALA A 156 1.70 -1.55 11.53
C ALA A 156 3.12 -0.96 11.67
N GLU A 157 3.48 -0.03 10.79
CA GLU A 157 4.75 0.70 10.81
C GLU A 157 4.86 1.76 11.92
N GLY A 158 3.80 1.98 12.72
CA GLY A 158 3.77 3.03 13.75
C GLY A 158 3.70 4.46 13.20
N LYS A 159 3.40 4.63 11.91
CA LYS A 159 3.27 5.93 11.23
C LYS A 159 1.86 6.53 11.33
N LYS A 160 0.88 5.77 11.82
CA LYS A 160 -0.50 6.22 12.10
C LYS A 160 -0.91 5.69 13.47
N SER A 161 -1.49 6.54 14.32
CA SER A 161 -2.03 6.12 15.62
C SER A 161 -3.42 5.50 15.46
N VAL A 162 -3.89 4.78 16.48
CA VAL A 162 -5.25 4.24 16.53
C VAL A 162 -6.30 5.35 16.47
N ASP A 163 -6.12 6.43 17.24
CA ASP A 163 -7.03 7.59 17.20
C ASP A 163 -7.14 8.17 15.79
N SER A 164 -5.99 8.39 15.13
CA SER A 164 -5.97 8.89 13.75
C SER A 164 -6.58 7.91 12.75
N MET A 165 -6.58 6.59 13.02
CA MET A 165 -7.31 5.62 12.20
C MET A 165 -8.82 5.74 12.39
N ASN A 166 -9.28 5.91 13.63
CA ASN A 166 -10.70 6.00 13.93
C ASN A 166 -11.32 7.30 13.40
N ASP A 167 -10.55 8.39 13.33
CA ASP A 167 -10.97 9.67 12.73
C ASP A 167 -10.98 9.65 11.19
N ASP A 168 -10.36 8.65 10.57
CA ASP A 168 -10.34 8.51 9.11
C ASP A 168 -11.66 7.90 8.62
N ALA A 169 -12.50 8.75 8.02
CA ALA A 169 -13.80 8.35 7.50
C ALA A 169 -13.72 7.17 6.51
N MET A 170 -12.67 7.09 5.68
CA MET A 170 -12.51 5.96 4.75
C MET A 170 -12.21 4.67 5.51
N PHE A 171 -11.40 4.74 6.57
CA PHE A 171 -11.16 3.58 7.42
C PHE A 171 -12.44 3.16 8.15
N ALA A 172 -13.08 4.09 8.88
CA ALA A 172 -14.25 3.81 9.69
C ALA A 172 -15.41 3.22 8.87
N GLN A 173 -15.66 3.73 7.67
CA GLN A 173 -16.74 3.28 6.81
C GLN A 173 -16.46 1.93 6.14
N HIS A 174 -15.22 1.67 5.72
CA HIS A 174 -14.91 0.54 4.84
C HIS A 174 -14.16 -0.61 5.52
N PHE A 175 -13.59 -0.41 6.71
CA PHE A 175 -12.83 -1.45 7.41
C PHE A 175 -13.63 -2.73 7.69
N PRO A 176 -14.89 -2.71 8.18
CA PRO A 176 -15.65 -3.95 8.40
C PRO A 176 -15.86 -4.77 7.12
N LYS A 177 -16.15 -4.08 6.00
CA LYS A 177 -16.32 -4.72 4.69
C LYS A 177 -15.01 -5.30 4.18
N PHE A 178 -13.91 -4.56 4.34
CA PHE A 178 -12.57 -5.01 3.99
C PHE A 178 -12.15 -6.23 4.81
N ALA A 179 -12.30 -6.19 6.14
CA ALA A 179 -11.99 -7.28 7.07
C ALA A 179 -12.71 -8.57 6.68
N LYS A 180 -14.02 -8.49 6.41
CA LYS A 180 -14.79 -9.64 5.90
C LYS A 180 -14.22 -10.17 4.57
N GLY A 181 -13.83 -9.28 3.66
CA GLY A 181 -13.28 -9.63 2.35
C GLY A 181 -11.95 -10.38 2.41
N ILE A 182 -11.12 -10.09 3.41
CA ILE A 182 -9.82 -10.76 3.64
C ILE A 182 -9.92 -11.94 4.62
N GLY A 183 -11.09 -12.14 5.23
CA GLY A 183 -11.33 -13.20 6.21
C GLY A 183 -10.78 -12.91 7.61
N LEU A 184 -10.61 -11.64 7.97
CA LEU A 184 -10.30 -11.21 9.33
C LEU A 184 -11.58 -11.28 10.18
N ASP A 185 -11.53 -11.97 11.31
CA ASP A 185 -12.66 -12.07 12.23
C ASP A 185 -12.60 -10.94 13.26
N LEU A 186 -13.52 -9.97 13.13
CA LEU A 186 -13.61 -8.82 14.02
C LEU A 186 -14.35 -9.12 15.33
N SER A 187 -14.95 -10.31 15.50
CA SER A 187 -15.67 -10.69 16.72
C SER A 187 -14.74 -11.11 17.86
N GLN A 188 -13.47 -11.35 17.55
CA GLN A 188 -12.43 -11.73 18.50
C GLN A 188 -11.22 -10.80 18.34
N PRO A 189 -10.29 -10.77 19.33
CA PRO A 189 -9.04 -10.05 19.17
C PRO A 189 -8.27 -10.53 17.93
N PHE A 190 -7.53 -9.61 17.31
CA PHE A 190 -6.66 -9.89 16.18
C PHE A 190 -5.35 -9.17 16.33
N THR A 191 -4.35 -9.56 15.54
CA THR A 191 -3.05 -8.88 15.54
C THR A 191 -2.73 -8.25 14.20
N ILE A 192 -2.01 -7.12 14.23
CA ILE A 192 -1.39 -6.50 13.06
C ILE A 192 0.10 -6.35 13.38
N ASN A 193 0.96 -7.06 12.65
CA ASN A 193 2.41 -7.13 12.85
C ASN A 193 2.78 -7.35 14.33
N GLY A 194 2.09 -8.30 14.99
CA GLY A 194 2.33 -8.68 16.38
C GLY A 194 1.69 -7.79 17.45
N LYS A 195 1.10 -6.64 17.07
CA LYS A 195 0.35 -5.79 18.02
C LYS A 195 -1.11 -6.24 18.07
N SER A 196 -1.68 -6.33 19.27
CA SER A 196 -3.04 -6.83 19.48
C SER A 196 -4.08 -5.71 19.44
N PHE A 197 -5.23 -6.00 18.82
CA PHE A 197 -6.33 -5.08 18.64
C PHE A 197 -7.68 -5.77 18.83
N THR A 198 -8.67 -4.97 19.21
CA THR A 198 -10.09 -5.31 19.16
C THR A 198 -10.84 -4.29 18.32
N TYR A 199 -11.93 -4.71 17.69
CA TYR A 199 -12.82 -3.82 16.95
C TYR A 199 -14.23 -3.95 17.50
N SER A 200 -14.73 -2.87 18.12
CA SER A 200 -16.04 -2.86 18.75
C SER A 200 -16.74 -1.53 18.54
N GLN A 201 -18.06 -1.56 18.34
CA GLN A 201 -18.88 -0.36 18.18
C GLN A 201 -18.40 0.60 17.07
N GLY A 202 -17.75 0.06 16.02
CA GLY A 202 -17.23 0.87 14.91
C GLY A 202 -15.82 1.40 15.12
N THR A 203 -15.17 1.10 16.25
CA THR A 203 -13.90 1.69 16.66
C THR A 203 -12.83 0.61 16.86
N LEU A 204 -11.62 0.88 16.37
CA LEU A 204 -10.44 0.08 16.64
C LEU A 204 -9.82 0.49 17.98
N GLN A 205 -9.43 -0.49 18.79
CA GLN A 205 -8.76 -0.28 20.07
C GLN A 205 -7.51 -1.15 20.11
N MET A 206 -6.40 -0.59 20.62
CA MET A 206 -5.21 -1.38 20.90
C MET A 206 -5.36 -2.03 22.28
N THR A 207 -5.21 -3.34 22.36
CA THR A 207 -5.13 -4.04 23.65
C THR A 207 -3.69 -3.97 24.14
N ALA A 208 -3.48 -3.56 25.39
CA ALA A 208 -2.16 -3.58 26.00
C ALA A 208 -1.58 -5.00 25.90
N THR A 209 -0.35 -5.11 25.40
CA THR A 209 0.48 -6.31 25.60
C THR A 209 0.72 -6.42 27.11
N GLU A 210 0.34 -7.54 27.72
CA GLU A 210 0.88 -7.89 29.04
C GLU A 210 2.41 -8.00 28.88
N ASP A 211 3.14 -7.19 29.65
CA ASP A 211 4.60 -7.17 29.74
C ASP A 211 5.18 -8.50 30.27
#